data_AF-A0A546XEW1-F1
#
_entry.id   AF-A0A546XEW1-F1
#
_cell.length_a   1.000
_cell.length_b   1.000
_cell.length_c   1.000
_cell.angle_alpha   90.00
_cell.angle_beta   90.00
_cell.angle_gamma   90.00
#
_symmetry.space_group_name_H-M   'P 1'
#
loop_
_entity.id
_entity.type
_entity.pdbx_description
1 polymer ?
#
loop_
_entity_poly.entity_id
_entity_poly.type
_entity_poly.pdbx_seq_one_letter_code
_entity_poly.pdbx_strand_id
1 'polypeptide(L)'
;MPMRKELTLYSPTLRLKTGELNGITNLREVIKDAIRPQFIIPPSAERDLSNPELFDGLSCQQNLGSALAPFWRGRCALLNPKYIYKEYGEERVAEWLPKLFKGAREANVDAVPVASLPDLEGTRFNGLVRAMDSSKKLQLAIALKADDLLDSQLARRMAAVLAKLGIASDNCSIQIDFQGSYFDEPDGVAEIIEGAYEDIQAMGLGKQSYSKAPAFRTSTRRRMAPQFRCLGTNG
;
A
#
# COMPACT_ATOMS: atom_id res chain seq x y z
N MET A 1 -8.58 21.85 21.63
CA MET A 1 -9.36 20.97 20.74
C MET A 1 -9.20 19.54 21.25
N PRO A 2 -10.27 18.77 21.46
CA PRO A 2 -10.12 17.38 21.90
C PRO A 2 -9.46 16.58 20.77
N MET A 3 -8.37 15.90 21.13
CA MET A 3 -7.57 15.08 20.23
C MET A 3 -8.45 13.90 19.77
N ARG A 4 -8.99 13.96 18.55
CA ARG A 4 -9.75 12.85 17.98
C ARG A 4 -8.84 11.63 17.95
N LYS A 5 -9.32 10.52 18.53
CA LYS A 5 -8.68 9.20 18.41
C LYS A 5 -8.46 8.94 16.92
N GLU A 6 -7.20 8.82 16.49
CA GLU A 6 -6.83 8.44 15.13
C GLU A 6 -7.46 7.07 14.85
N LEU A 7 -8.58 7.05 14.14
CA LEU A 7 -9.27 5.81 13.80
C LEU A 7 -9.05 5.56 12.32
N THR A 8 -7.98 4.84 12.00
CA THR A 8 -7.79 4.33 10.65
C THR A 8 -8.74 3.15 10.46
N LEU A 9 -9.81 3.38 9.69
CA LEU A 9 -10.84 2.40 9.40
C LEU A 9 -10.43 1.46 8.27
N TYR A 10 -9.67 1.97 7.30
CA TYR A 10 -9.40 1.26 6.04
C TYR A 10 -8.15 1.78 5.34
N SER A 11 -7.46 0.89 4.60
CA SER A 11 -6.26 1.19 3.81
C SER A 11 -6.50 0.78 2.36
N PRO A 12 -7.10 1.66 1.52
CA PRO A 12 -7.33 1.33 0.12
C PRO A 12 -6.01 1.16 -0.62
N THR A 13 -5.88 0.07 -1.38
CA THR A 13 -4.74 -0.14 -2.28
C THR A 13 -5.03 0.48 -3.63
N LEU A 14 -4.33 1.56 -3.96
CA LEU A 14 -4.55 2.37 -5.15
C LEU A 14 -3.29 2.36 -6.01
N ARG A 15 -3.42 2.11 -7.32
CA ARG A 15 -2.33 2.40 -8.25
C ARG A 15 -2.23 3.90 -8.44
N LEU A 16 -1.02 4.45 -8.50
CA LEU A 16 -0.82 5.85 -8.89
C LEU A 16 -1.24 6.05 -10.35
N LYS A 17 -2.52 6.34 -10.53
CA LYS A 17 -3.18 6.63 -11.81
C LYS A 17 -4.13 7.79 -11.57
N THR A 18 -4.33 8.61 -12.60
CA THR A 18 -5.10 9.85 -12.52
C THR A 18 -6.53 9.61 -12.00
N GLY A 19 -7.19 8.55 -12.47
CA GLY A 19 -8.54 8.19 -12.03
C GLY A 19 -8.65 7.90 -10.54
N GLU A 20 -7.72 7.11 -9.99
CA GLU A 20 -7.68 6.74 -8.57
C GLU A 20 -7.35 7.95 -7.68
N LEU A 21 -6.40 8.79 -8.13
CA LEU A 21 -5.98 10.01 -7.44
C LEU A 21 -7.09 11.07 -7.41
N ASN A 22 -7.84 11.22 -8.50
CA ASN A 22 -9.02 12.08 -8.52
C ASN A 22 -10.12 11.53 -7.61
N GLY A 23 -10.34 10.21 -7.63
CA GLY A 23 -11.31 9.53 -6.77
C GLY A 23 -11.04 9.80 -5.29
N ILE A 24 -9.80 9.62 -4.83
CA ILE A 24 -9.45 9.82 -3.42
C ILE A 24 -9.52 11.31 -3.01
N THR A 25 -9.24 12.23 -3.93
CA THR A 25 -9.34 13.68 -3.70
C THR A 25 -10.78 14.14 -3.51
N ASN A 26 -11.74 13.47 -4.15
CA ASN A 26 -13.16 13.78 -4.04
C ASN A 26 -13.84 13.22 -2.78
N LEU A 27 -13.13 12.45 -1.96
CA LEU A 27 -13.66 11.96 -0.69
C LEU A 27 -13.92 13.12 0.28
N ARG A 28 -14.92 12.95 1.16
CA ARG A 28 -15.16 13.89 2.26
C ARG A 28 -13.95 13.88 3.20
N GLU A 29 -13.59 15.04 3.76
CA GLU A 29 -12.41 15.18 4.64
C GLU A 29 -12.44 14.20 5.82
N VAL A 30 -13.61 13.96 6.42
CA VAL A 30 -13.78 12.97 7.50
C VAL A 30 -13.41 11.54 7.09
N ILE A 31 -13.58 11.18 5.81
CA ILE A 31 -13.16 9.88 5.27
C ILE A 31 -11.65 9.92 5.05
N LYS A 32 -11.12 11.00 4.49
CA LYS A 32 -9.66 11.15 4.26
C LYS A 32 -8.86 11.04 5.55
N ASP A 33 -9.38 11.58 6.64
CA ASP A 33 -8.77 11.50 7.97
C ASP A 33 -8.86 10.10 8.58
N ALA A 34 -9.79 9.27 8.10
CA ALA A 34 -10.02 7.91 8.58
C ALA A 34 -9.37 6.83 7.71
N ILE A 35 -8.73 7.19 6.60
CA ILE A 35 -8.05 6.22 5.72
C ILE A 35 -6.56 6.49 5.61
N ARG A 36 -5.81 5.44 5.31
CA ARG A 36 -4.38 5.52 4.98
C ARG A 36 -4.16 4.78 3.65
N PRO A 37 -4.25 5.48 2.51
CA PRO A 37 -4.13 4.81 1.22
C PRO A 37 -2.74 4.18 1.05
N GLN A 38 -2.74 2.97 0.51
CA GLN A 38 -1.57 2.31 0.00
C GLN A 38 -1.42 2.59 -1.50
N PHE A 39 -0.54 3.52 -1.84
CA PHE A 39 -0.21 3.85 -3.22
C PHE A 39 0.83 2.89 -3.79
N ILE A 40 0.42 2.11 -4.78
CA ILE A 40 1.30 1.31 -5.63
C ILE A 40 1.93 2.23 -6.67
N ILE A 41 3.26 2.25 -6.70
CA ILE A 41 4.01 2.93 -7.76
C ILE A 41 4.07 1.99 -8.96
N PRO A 42 3.41 2.30 -10.09
CA PRO A 42 3.38 1.40 -11.24
C PRO A 42 4.74 1.38 -11.96
N PRO A 43 5.10 0.23 -12.56
CA PRO A 43 6.27 0.15 -13.43
C PRO A 43 6.05 1.01 -14.68
N SER A 44 7.13 1.44 -15.34
CA SER A 44 7.09 2.33 -16.51
C SER A 44 6.08 1.93 -17.59
N ALA A 45 5.94 0.63 -17.89
CA ALA A 45 5.02 0.12 -18.90
C ALA A 45 3.52 0.28 -18.56
N GLU A 46 3.19 0.53 -17.29
CA GLU A 46 1.81 0.65 -16.80
C GLU A 46 1.45 2.08 -16.37
N ARG A 47 2.37 3.04 -16.56
CA ARG A 47 2.18 4.43 -16.19
C ARG A 47 1.12 5.07 -17.08
N ASP A 48 0.31 5.92 -16.44
CA ASP A 48 -0.74 6.66 -17.13
C ASP A 48 -0.12 7.81 -17.94
N LEU A 49 0.00 7.63 -19.25
CA LEU A 49 0.57 8.62 -20.15
C LEU A 49 -0.35 9.84 -20.36
N SER A 50 -1.60 9.80 -19.88
CA SER A 50 -2.49 10.96 -19.94
C SER A 50 -2.12 12.05 -18.93
N ASN A 51 -1.28 11.73 -17.95
CA ASN A 51 -0.71 12.67 -17.00
C ASN A 51 0.79 12.33 -16.82
N PRO A 52 1.63 12.68 -17.80
CA PRO A 52 3.06 12.38 -17.75
C PRO A 52 3.72 13.07 -16.54
N GLU A 53 3.21 14.21 -16.09
CA GLU A 53 3.73 14.93 -14.94
C GLU A 53 3.62 14.17 -13.60
N LEU A 54 2.70 13.19 -13.48
CA LEU A 54 2.69 12.24 -12.35
C LEU A 54 3.97 11.41 -12.26
N PHE A 55 4.68 11.26 -13.37
CA PHE A 55 5.86 10.42 -13.49
C PHE A 55 7.11 11.19 -13.96
N ASP A 56 6.96 12.44 -14.43
CA ASP A 56 8.08 13.31 -14.74
C ASP A 56 8.91 13.57 -13.47
N GLY A 57 10.15 13.11 -13.49
CA GLY A 57 11.08 13.20 -12.36
C GLY A 57 11.10 11.98 -11.45
N LEU A 58 10.29 10.93 -11.71
CA LEU A 58 10.59 9.59 -11.20
C LEU A 58 11.83 9.01 -11.88
N SER A 59 12.11 9.36 -13.13
CA SER A 59 13.39 9.06 -13.81
C SER A 59 14.60 9.70 -13.10
N CYS A 60 14.37 10.83 -12.43
CA CYS A 60 15.35 11.56 -11.63
C CYS A 60 15.11 11.43 -10.11
N GLN A 61 14.65 10.28 -9.61
CA GLN A 61 14.61 9.91 -8.17
C GLN A 61 13.93 10.89 -7.17
N GLN A 62 13.36 12.02 -7.60
CA GLN A 62 13.04 13.15 -6.70
C GLN A 62 11.60 13.69 -6.77
N ASN A 63 10.73 13.21 -7.66
CA ASN A 63 9.47 13.93 -7.90
C ASN A 63 8.17 13.19 -7.55
N LEU A 64 8.23 11.99 -6.95
CA LEU A 64 7.02 11.29 -6.49
C LEU A 64 6.20 12.15 -5.51
N GLY A 65 6.89 12.91 -4.66
CA GLY A 65 6.26 13.84 -3.73
C GLY A 65 5.43 14.89 -4.43
N SER A 66 5.99 15.55 -5.44
CA SER A 66 5.30 16.58 -6.20
C SER A 66 4.14 16.03 -7.00
N ALA A 67 4.23 14.79 -7.48
CA ALA A 67 3.12 14.10 -8.15
C ALA A 67 1.96 13.78 -7.20
N LEU A 68 2.26 13.38 -5.96
CA LEU A 68 1.24 12.96 -4.99
C LEU A 68 0.65 14.13 -4.18
N ALA A 69 1.44 15.18 -3.93
CA ALA A 69 1.04 16.31 -3.10
C ALA A 69 -0.27 17.00 -3.56
N PRO A 70 -0.55 17.22 -4.86
CA PRO A 70 -1.82 17.79 -5.30
C PRO A 70 -3.05 17.00 -4.84
N PHE A 71 -2.89 15.69 -4.56
CA PHE A 71 -3.97 14.78 -4.22
C PHE A 71 -4.00 14.40 -2.73
N TRP A 72 -2.84 14.33 -2.06
CA TRP A 72 -2.74 13.77 -0.69
C TRP A 72 -1.77 14.52 0.25
N ARG A 73 -1.70 15.86 0.14
CA ARG A 73 -0.87 16.70 1.02
C ARG A 73 -1.32 16.65 2.49
N GLY A 74 -0.35 16.71 3.38
CA GLY A 74 -0.52 16.84 4.84
C GLY A 74 -1.00 15.57 5.53
N ARG A 75 -1.05 14.43 4.81
CA ARG A 75 -1.62 13.17 5.30
C ARG A 75 -0.65 12.01 5.11
N CYS A 76 -0.85 10.99 5.94
CA CYS A 76 -0.14 9.72 5.85
C CYS A 76 -0.48 9.01 4.54
N ALA A 77 0.54 8.60 3.80
CA ALA A 77 0.46 7.81 2.59
C ALA A 77 1.37 6.59 2.71
N LEU A 78 0.83 5.39 2.57
CA LEU A 78 1.64 4.17 2.52
C LEU A 78 2.13 4.01 1.08
N LEU A 79 3.43 4.07 0.83
CA LEU A 79 3.98 3.95 -0.53
C LEU A 79 4.58 2.55 -0.72
N ASN A 80 4.07 1.82 -1.71
CA ASN A 80 4.49 0.47 -2.03
C ASN A 80 5.42 0.46 -3.27
N PRO A 81 6.74 0.26 -3.08
CA PRO A 81 7.74 0.23 -4.16
C PRO A 81 7.88 -1.14 -4.84
N LYS A 82 7.09 -2.15 -4.46
CA LYS A 82 7.21 -3.55 -4.92
C LYS A 82 7.40 -3.70 -6.43
N TYR A 83 6.73 -2.87 -7.24
CA TYR A 83 6.73 -3.00 -8.69
C TYR A 83 7.84 -2.22 -9.40
N ILE A 84 8.60 -1.39 -8.68
CA ILE A 84 9.66 -0.56 -9.25
C ILE A 84 11.07 -1.02 -8.86
N TYR A 85 11.21 -2.01 -7.97
CA TYR A 85 12.53 -2.53 -7.57
C TYR A 85 13.39 -2.94 -8.77
N LYS A 86 12.83 -3.75 -9.68
CA LYS A 86 13.52 -4.21 -10.89
C LYS A 86 13.87 -3.06 -11.84
N GLU A 87 13.00 -2.07 -11.96
CA GLU A 87 13.18 -0.93 -12.86
C GLU A 87 14.32 -0.01 -12.41
N TYR A 88 14.45 0.21 -11.09
CA TYR A 88 15.42 1.14 -10.52
C TYR A 88 16.75 0.47 -10.09
N GLY A 89 16.84 -0.85 -10.23
CA GLY A 89 17.96 -1.68 -9.80
C GLY A 89 17.79 -2.13 -8.35
N GLU A 90 17.63 -3.44 -8.14
CA GLU A 90 17.45 -4.02 -6.82
C GLU A 90 18.71 -3.91 -5.96
N GLU A 91 19.87 -3.99 -6.62
CA GLU A 91 21.19 -3.88 -6.02
C GLU A 91 21.48 -2.47 -5.47
N ARG A 92 20.80 -1.44 -5.98
CA ARG A 92 20.98 -0.04 -5.56
C ARG A 92 19.82 0.48 -4.71
N VAL A 93 18.96 -0.39 -4.18
CA VAL A 93 17.80 0.00 -3.36
C VAL A 93 18.18 0.93 -2.21
N ALA A 94 19.35 0.73 -1.60
CA ALA A 94 19.87 1.58 -0.53
C ALA A 94 20.24 3.02 -0.96
N GLU A 95 20.38 3.28 -2.27
CA GLU A 95 20.73 4.57 -2.83
C GLU A 95 19.50 5.37 -3.27
N TRP A 96 18.56 4.72 -3.95
CA TRP A 96 17.42 5.42 -4.58
C TRP A 96 16.17 5.44 -3.73
N LEU A 97 15.88 4.38 -2.96
CA LEU A 97 14.63 4.29 -2.19
C LEU A 97 14.53 5.41 -1.14
N PRO A 98 15.58 5.71 -0.35
CA PRO A 98 15.49 6.80 0.63
C PRO A 98 15.22 8.16 0.00
N LYS A 99 15.77 8.44 -1.19
CA LYS A 99 15.55 9.71 -1.91
C LYS A 99 14.10 9.88 -2.34
N LEU A 100 13.46 8.79 -2.78
CA LEU A 100 12.06 8.78 -3.17
C LEU A 100 11.14 9.15 -2.00
N PHE A 101 11.38 8.58 -0.81
CA PHE A 101 10.61 8.90 0.39
C PHE A 101 10.93 10.30 0.92
N LYS A 102 12.19 10.73 0.86
CA LYS A 102 12.60 12.09 1.20
C LYS A 102 11.86 13.12 0.35
N GLY A 103 11.82 12.96 -0.97
CA GLY A 103 11.10 13.87 -1.87
C GLY A 103 9.60 13.93 -1.57
N ALA A 104 8.98 12.80 -1.21
CA ALA A 104 7.58 12.77 -0.76
C ALA A 104 7.34 13.62 0.48
N ARG A 105 8.22 13.50 1.48
CA ARG A 105 8.14 14.28 2.73
C ARG A 105 8.40 15.77 2.51
N GLU A 106 9.36 16.12 1.65
CA GLU A 106 9.64 17.52 1.27
C GLU A 106 8.44 18.16 0.56
N ALA A 107 7.65 17.39 -0.18
CA ALA A 107 6.38 17.83 -0.77
C ALA A 107 5.19 17.84 0.24
N ASN A 108 5.47 17.66 1.52
CA ASN A 108 4.49 17.59 2.61
C ASN A 108 3.50 16.42 2.47
N VAL A 109 3.95 15.27 1.99
CA VAL A 109 3.23 13.99 2.09
C VAL A 109 3.92 13.13 3.13
N ASP A 110 3.19 12.68 4.15
CA ASP A 110 3.74 11.86 5.24
C ASP A 110 3.90 10.40 4.76
N ALA A 111 4.93 10.18 3.94
CA ALA A 111 5.17 8.95 3.24
C ALA A 111 5.78 7.87 4.16
N VAL A 112 5.10 6.73 4.25
CA VAL A 112 5.51 5.55 5.02
C VAL A 112 5.82 4.40 4.05
N PRO A 113 7.01 3.79 4.12
CA PRO A 113 7.33 2.66 3.26
C PRO A 113 6.45 1.45 3.56
N VAL A 114 6.02 0.78 2.50
CA VAL A 114 5.43 -0.56 2.58
C VAL A 114 6.45 -1.59 2.14
N ALA A 115 6.63 -2.64 2.93
CA ALA A 115 7.54 -3.73 2.63
C ALA A 115 6.86 -5.08 2.87
N SER A 116 7.12 -6.04 2.00
CA SER A 116 6.76 -7.43 2.29
C SER A 116 7.77 -8.04 3.25
N LEU A 117 7.38 -9.14 3.92
CA LEU A 117 8.30 -9.87 4.80
C LEU A 117 9.60 -10.31 4.08
N PRO A 118 9.55 -10.83 2.84
CA PRO A 118 10.77 -11.10 2.06
C PRO A 118 11.65 -9.88 1.79
N ASP A 119 11.07 -8.67 1.63
CA ASP A 119 11.87 -7.46 1.44
C ASP A 119 12.70 -7.11 2.68
N LEU A 120 12.12 -7.37 3.87
CA LEU A 120 12.73 -7.08 5.17
C LEU A 120 13.74 -8.16 5.59
N GLU A 121 13.55 -9.40 5.14
CA GLU A 121 14.48 -10.51 5.36
C GLU A 121 15.67 -10.46 4.39
N GLY A 122 15.48 -9.91 3.20
CA GLY A 122 16.43 -9.96 2.09
C GLY A 122 17.33 -8.73 1.91
N THR A 123 17.79 -8.57 0.67
CA THR A 123 18.78 -7.56 0.24
C THR A 123 18.25 -6.13 0.25
N ARG A 124 16.92 -5.95 0.25
CA ARG A 124 16.24 -4.65 0.21
C ARG A 124 16.17 -3.96 1.58
N PHE A 125 16.44 -4.71 2.66
CA PHE A 125 16.35 -4.27 4.05
C PHE A 125 17.02 -2.90 4.30
N ASN A 126 18.28 -2.73 3.88
CA ASN A 126 19.04 -1.50 4.17
C ASN A 126 18.42 -0.25 3.51
N GLY A 127 17.86 -0.39 2.30
CA GLY A 127 17.18 0.73 1.66
C GLY A 127 15.84 1.06 2.30
N LEU A 128 15.10 0.03 2.75
CA LEU A 128 13.86 0.21 3.49
C LEU A 128 14.09 0.92 4.82
N VAL A 129 15.10 0.50 5.60
CA VAL A 129 15.45 1.15 6.87
C VAL A 129 15.77 2.62 6.67
N ARG A 130 16.59 2.94 5.66
CA ARG A 130 16.95 4.33 5.32
C ARG A 130 15.78 5.14 4.78
N ALA A 131 14.76 4.48 4.24
CA ALA A 131 13.54 5.13 3.77
C ALA A 131 12.56 5.45 4.90
N MET A 132 12.65 4.81 6.07
CA MET A 132 11.81 5.12 7.23
C MET A 132 12.07 6.53 7.77
N ASP A 133 11.08 7.11 8.47
CA ASP A 133 11.23 8.36 9.20
C ASP A 133 11.14 8.07 10.70
N SER A 134 12.28 8.05 11.39
CA SER A 134 12.35 7.76 12.82
C SER A 134 11.70 8.81 13.71
N SER A 135 11.40 10.01 13.17
CA SER A 135 10.69 11.06 13.91
C SER A 135 9.18 10.84 13.97
N LYS A 136 8.64 9.92 13.16
CA LYS A 136 7.22 9.63 13.08
C LYS A 136 6.84 8.45 13.96
N LYS A 137 5.59 8.45 14.41
CA LYS A 137 5.01 7.31 15.12
C LYS A 137 4.88 6.12 14.17
N LEU A 138 4.20 6.26 13.04
CA LEU A 138 4.16 5.20 12.03
C LEU A 138 5.39 5.31 11.12
N GLN A 139 6.25 4.30 11.14
CA GLN A 139 7.54 4.29 10.44
C GLN A 139 7.58 3.30 9.28
N LEU A 140 6.80 2.22 9.37
CA LEU A 140 6.77 1.14 8.39
C LEU A 140 5.36 0.52 8.30
N ALA A 141 4.98 0.10 7.10
CA ALA A 141 3.87 -0.80 6.88
C ALA A 141 4.40 -2.15 6.36
N ILE A 142 3.99 -3.24 6.98
CA ILE A 142 4.38 -4.60 6.59
C ILE A 142 3.21 -5.22 5.83
N ALA A 143 3.43 -5.54 4.56
CA ALA A 143 2.45 -6.19 3.70
C ALA A 143 2.59 -7.71 3.80
N LEU A 144 1.51 -8.36 4.22
CA LEU A 144 1.36 -9.82 4.23
C LEU A 144 0.33 -10.22 3.19
N LYS A 145 0.58 -11.30 2.47
CA LYS A 145 -0.43 -11.97 1.64
C LYS A 145 -1.27 -12.89 2.51
N ALA A 146 -2.44 -13.29 2.02
CA ALA A 146 -3.23 -14.37 2.63
C ALA A 146 -2.39 -15.63 2.88
N ASP A 147 -1.54 -16.04 1.93
CA ASP A 147 -0.68 -17.22 2.09
C ASP A 147 0.35 -17.08 3.22
N ASP A 148 0.81 -15.86 3.53
CA ASP A 148 1.74 -15.62 4.63
C ASP A 148 1.07 -15.92 5.99
N LEU A 149 -0.27 -15.79 6.08
CA LEU A 149 -1.04 -16.10 7.28
C LEU A 149 -1.12 -17.60 7.58
N LEU A 150 -0.88 -18.44 6.57
CA LEU A 150 -0.85 -19.90 6.70
C LEU A 150 0.54 -20.42 7.14
N ASP A 151 1.55 -19.54 7.19
CA ASP A 151 2.90 -19.91 7.60
C ASP A 151 2.98 -20.03 9.13
N SER A 152 3.11 -21.26 9.63
CA SER A 152 3.35 -21.54 11.06
C SER A 152 4.58 -20.81 11.66
N GLN A 153 5.49 -20.30 10.82
CA GLN A 153 6.68 -19.56 11.23
C GLN A 153 6.50 -18.04 11.16
N LEU A 154 5.33 -17.53 10.74
CA LEU A 154 5.07 -16.10 10.56
C LEU A 154 5.43 -15.31 11.81
N ALA A 155 4.95 -15.74 12.99
CA ALA A 155 5.20 -15.03 14.24
C ALA A 155 6.70 -14.92 14.56
N ARG A 156 7.45 -16.01 14.39
CA ARG A 156 8.91 -16.04 14.61
C ARG A 156 9.63 -15.13 13.61
N ARG A 157 9.25 -15.18 12.34
CA ARG A 157 9.85 -14.35 11.27
C ARG A 157 9.58 -12.86 11.51
N MET A 158 8.35 -12.51 11.86
CA MET A 158 7.95 -11.15 12.23
C MET A 158 8.75 -10.63 13.43
N ALA A 159 8.87 -11.43 14.50
CA ALA A 159 9.65 -11.05 15.68
C ALA A 159 11.13 -10.82 15.33
N ALA A 160 11.73 -11.69 14.50
CA ALA A 160 13.11 -11.52 14.04
C ALA A 160 13.30 -10.25 13.19
N VAL A 161 12.35 -9.95 12.31
CA VAL A 161 12.38 -8.73 11.49
C VAL A 161 12.23 -7.47 12.35
N LEU A 162 11.28 -7.44 13.29
CA LEU A 162 11.09 -6.29 14.19
C LEU A 162 12.32 -6.06 15.07
N ALA A 163 12.91 -7.12 15.61
CA ALA A 163 14.16 -7.03 16.38
C ALA A 163 15.31 -6.46 15.54
N LYS A 164 15.43 -6.89 14.27
CA LYS A 164 16.43 -6.39 13.33
C LYS A 164 16.20 -4.93 12.93
N LEU A 165 14.93 -4.51 12.78
CA LEU A 165 14.57 -3.12 12.47
C LEU A 165 14.85 -2.17 13.63
N GLY A 166 14.81 -2.67 14.87
CA GLY A 166 15.01 -1.84 16.07
C GLY A 166 13.89 -0.82 16.30
N ILE A 167 12.70 -1.06 15.73
CA ILE A 167 11.51 -0.20 15.88
C ILE A 167 10.47 -0.91 16.75
N ALA A 168 9.72 -0.13 17.54
CA ALA A 168 8.62 -0.66 18.33
C ALA A 168 7.52 -1.22 17.40
N SER A 169 6.85 -2.28 17.82
CA SER A 169 5.71 -2.86 17.11
C SER A 169 4.60 -1.83 16.87
N ASP A 170 4.37 -0.91 17.82
CA ASP A 170 3.43 0.21 17.73
C ASP A 170 3.79 1.26 16.67
N ASN A 171 5.03 1.22 16.16
CA ASN A 171 5.49 2.07 15.07
C ASN A 171 5.35 1.40 13.70
N CYS A 172 4.81 0.18 13.66
CA CYS A 172 4.46 -0.55 12.44
C CYS A 172 2.96 -0.58 12.21
N SER A 173 2.55 -0.75 10.96
CA SER A 173 1.21 -1.21 10.62
C SER A 173 1.27 -2.50 9.82
N ILE A 174 0.33 -3.41 10.05
CA ILE A 174 0.18 -4.62 9.24
C ILE A 174 -0.90 -4.37 8.19
N GLN A 175 -0.56 -4.64 6.94
CA GLN A 175 -1.44 -4.59 5.79
C GLN A 175 -1.61 -6.01 5.28
N ILE A 176 -2.83 -6.52 5.33
CA ILE A 176 -3.13 -7.85 4.78
C ILE A 176 -3.73 -7.66 3.40
N ASP A 177 -3.08 -8.28 2.40
CA ASP A 177 -3.51 -8.33 1.01
C ASP A 177 -4.17 -9.69 0.73
N PHE A 178 -5.48 -9.63 0.54
CA PHE A 178 -6.33 -10.76 0.21
C PHE A 178 -6.52 -10.94 -1.31
N GLN A 179 -5.69 -10.31 -2.14
CA GLN A 179 -5.79 -10.49 -3.57
C GLN A 179 -5.36 -11.91 -3.99
N GLY A 180 -6.25 -12.62 -4.68
CA GLY A 180 -5.95 -13.94 -5.26
C GLY A 180 -6.12 -15.12 -4.32
N SER A 181 -6.57 -14.89 -3.07
CA SER A 181 -7.00 -15.99 -2.22
C SER A 181 -8.30 -16.59 -2.76
N TYR A 182 -8.36 -17.92 -2.72
CA TYR A 182 -9.54 -18.72 -3.05
C TYR A 182 -10.58 -18.52 -1.93
N PHE A 183 -11.34 -17.44 -2.00
CA PHE A 183 -12.51 -17.21 -1.14
C PHE A 183 -13.74 -17.96 -1.62
N ASP A 184 -13.55 -19.15 -2.17
CA ASP A 184 -14.65 -19.96 -2.69
C ASP A 184 -15.44 -20.63 -1.54
N GLU A 185 -14.84 -20.69 -0.34
CA GLU A 185 -15.47 -21.17 0.90
C GLU A 185 -15.33 -20.12 2.03
N PRO A 186 -16.36 -19.30 2.30
CA PRO A 186 -16.29 -18.17 3.24
C PRO A 186 -15.99 -18.55 4.69
N ASP A 187 -16.51 -19.70 5.15
CA ASP A 187 -16.50 -20.08 6.57
C ASP A 187 -15.10 -20.50 7.05
N GLY A 188 -14.37 -21.30 6.25
CA GLY A 188 -13.00 -21.70 6.58
C GLY A 188 -12.00 -20.54 6.52
N VAL A 189 -12.30 -19.50 5.73
CA VAL A 189 -11.42 -18.33 5.62
C VAL A 189 -11.58 -17.38 6.81
N ALA A 190 -12.78 -17.27 7.39
CA ALA A 190 -12.98 -16.49 8.61
C ALA A 190 -12.12 -17.01 9.76
N GLU A 191 -12.08 -18.33 9.97
CA GLU A 191 -11.28 -18.97 11.02
C GLU A 191 -9.77 -18.78 10.81
N ILE A 192 -9.28 -18.89 9.56
CA ILE A 192 -7.87 -18.65 9.23
C ILE A 192 -7.49 -17.19 9.49
N ILE A 193 -8.35 -16.25 9.09
CA ILE A 193 -8.13 -14.82 9.33
C ILE A 193 -8.13 -14.55 10.83
N GLU A 194 -9.05 -15.14 11.58
CA GLU A 194 -9.16 -14.98 13.04
C GLU A 194 -7.93 -15.53 13.76
N GLY A 195 -7.48 -16.75 13.46
CA GLY A 195 -6.27 -17.32 14.06
C GLY A 195 -5.00 -16.52 13.75
N ALA A 196 -4.82 -16.11 12.48
CA ALA A 196 -3.69 -15.24 12.12
C ALA A 196 -3.78 -13.86 12.77
N TYR A 197 -4.99 -13.38 13.01
CA TYR A 197 -5.24 -12.12 13.69
C TYR A 197 -4.86 -12.21 15.17
N GLU A 198 -5.21 -13.30 15.84
CA GLU A 198 -4.79 -13.60 17.22
C GLU A 198 -3.26 -13.66 17.33
N ASP A 199 -2.59 -14.33 16.40
CA ASP A 199 -1.13 -14.41 16.36
C ASP A 199 -0.49 -13.01 16.17
N ILE A 200 -1.05 -12.19 15.26
CA ILE A 200 -0.59 -10.82 15.03
C ILE A 200 -0.83 -9.92 16.25
N GLN A 201 -1.96 -10.08 16.94
CA GLN A 201 -2.26 -9.35 18.16
C GLN A 201 -1.36 -9.76 19.32
N ALA A 202 -1.07 -11.06 19.47
CA ALA A 202 -0.16 -11.58 20.50
C ALA A 202 1.26 -11.00 20.37
N MET A 203 1.66 -10.59 19.17
CA MET A 203 2.93 -9.90 18.91
C MET A 203 2.93 -8.40 19.27
N GLY A 204 1.81 -7.84 19.77
CA GLY A 204 1.72 -6.44 20.18
C GLY A 204 1.73 -5.44 19.00
N LEU A 205 1.27 -5.84 17.82
CA LEU A 205 1.21 -5.00 16.62
C LEU A 205 -0.13 -4.23 16.57
N GLY A 206 -0.18 -3.09 17.25
CA GLY A 206 -1.41 -2.38 17.65
C GLY A 206 -2.08 -1.43 16.64
N LYS A 207 -1.66 -1.35 15.37
CA LYS A 207 -2.37 -0.58 14.33
C LYS A 207 -2.51 -1.37 13.04
N GLN A 208 -3.69 -1.94 12.82
CA GLN A 208 -3.96 -2.84 11.71
C GLN A 208 -4.92 -2.15 10.74
N SER A 209 -4.75 -2.37 9.44
CA SER A 209 -5.68 -1.87 8.43
C SER A 209 -5.84 -2.89 7.32
N TYR A 210 -7.09 -3.11 6.91
CA TYR A 210 -7.40 -4.01 5.82
C TYR A 210 -7.18 -3.31 4.48
N SER A 211 -6.62 -4.05 3.53
CA SER A 211 -6.43 -3.58 2.16
C SER A 211 -7.10 -4.57 1.20
N LYS A 212 -7.87 -4.04 0.24
CA LYS A 212 -8.38 -4.81 -0.88
C LYS A 212 -8.02 -4.08 -2.16
N ALA A 213 -7.14 -4.66 -2.96
CA ALA A 213 -6.91 -4.20 -4.32
C ALA A 213 -8.13 -4.56 -5.18
N PRO A 214 -8.57 -3.71 -6.13
CA PRO A 214 -9.60 -4.10 -7.07
C PRO A 214 -9.13 -5.29 -7.92
N ALA A 215 -9.96 -6.32 -8.05
CA ALA A 215 -9.68 -7.45 -8.93
C ALA A 215 -9.78 -6.98 -10.40
N PHE A 216 -8.63 -6.86 -11.08
CA PHE A 216 -8.62 -6.51 -12.50
C PHE A 216 -8.43 -7.74 -13.37
N ARG A 217 -9.45 -8.02 -14.20
CA ARG A 217 -9.35 -8.94 -15.33
C ARG A 217 -8.40 -8.34 -16.37
N THR A 218 -7.37 -9.10 -16.76
CA THR A 218 -6.62 -8.86 -17.99
C THR A 218 -7.52 -9.14 -19.19
N SER A 219 -8.30 -8.16 -19.65
CA SER A 219 -9.12 -8.31 -20.84
C SER A 219 -8.29 -8.08 -22.11
N THR A 220 -7.48 -9.08 -22.48
CA THR A 220 -7.06 -9.22 -23.88
C THR A 220 -8.08 -10.10 -24.58
N ARG A 221 -9.19 -9.51 -25.03
CA ARG A 221 -10.03 -10.03 -26.14
C ARG A 221 -11.05 -8.98 -26.55
N ARG A 222 -10.83 -8.40 -27.74
CA ARG A 222 -11.88 -7.75 -28.54
C ARG A 222 -13.06 -8.71 -28.68
N ARG A 223 -14.26 -8.30 -28.26
CA ARG A 223 -15.52 -8.74 -28.89
C ARG A 223 -16.50 -7.57 -28.94
N MET A 224 -17.04 -7.42 -30.14
CA MET A 224 -18.04 -6.45 -30.55
C MET A 224 -19.26 -6.44 -29.62
N ALA A 225 -19.82 -5.23 -29.46
CA ALA A 225 -21.10 -4.99 -28.83
C ALA A 225 -22.25 -5.72 -29.56
N PRO A 226 -23.28 -6.14 -28.83
CA PRO A 226 -24.65 -6.10 -29.31
C PRO A 226 -25.42 -5.01 -28.58
N GLN A 227 -26.03 -4.13 -29.38
CA GLN A 227 -27.08 -3.22 -28.94
C GLN A 227 -28.25 -4.03 -28.38
N PHE A 228 -28.72 -3.69 -27.18
CA PHE A 228 -30.05 -4.10 -26.70
C PHE A 228 -31.00 -2.92 -26.76
N ARG A 229 -31.98 -3.03 -27.68
CA ARG A 229 -33.21 -2.22 -27.72
C ARG A 229 -34.08 -2.58 -26.52
N CYS A 230 -34.56 -1.58 -25.79
CA CYS A 230 -35.70 -1.75 -24.89
C CYS A 230 -37.00 -1.81 -25.70
N LEU A 231 -37.78 -2.88 -25.50
CA LEU A 231 -39.16 -3.06 -25.96
C LEU A 231 -40.07 -3.21 -24.72
N GLY A 232 -41.25 -2.59 -24.77
CA GLY A 232 -42.42 -2.84 -23.90
C GLY A 232 -42.64 -1.74 -22.84
N THR A 233 -43.56 -0.78 -22.95
CA THR A 233 -45.05 -0.83 -22.91
C THR A 233 -45.64 -1.63 -21.75
N ASN A 234 -46.20 -0.93 -20.75
CA ASN A 234 -47.66 -0.87 -20.48
C ASN A 234 -47.93 -0.18 -19.14
N GLY A 235 -48.90 0.75 -19.17
CA GLY A 235 -49.37 1.57 -18.07
C GLY A 235 -49.85 2.91 -18.58
#